data_AF-A0A1Y0C5Q6-F1
#
_entry.id   AF-A0A1Y0C5Q6-F1
#
_cell.length_a   1.000
_cell.length_b   1.000
_cell.length_c   1.000
_cell.angle_alpha   90.00
_cell.angle_beta   90.00
_cell.angle_gamma   90.00
#
_symmetry.space_group_name_H-M   'P 1'
#
loop_
_entity.id
_entity.type
_entity.pdbx_description
1 polymer ?
#
loop_
_entity_poly.entity_id
_entity_poly.type
_entity_poly.pdbx_seq_one_letter_code
_entity_poly.pdbx_strand_id
1 'polypeptide(L)'
;MSDPTWWRQPATPEHAAAAALSAALIRVEPVRAQSARALYPLIAESSSGDGVTARRKAGPLSTLMQALIDSDQRCTDLALACEQWLMHPSTDTGAALVVAAGSLETSPKEKELAWLCGAGIDAAMAEVALNGLRDASDAACSLIAAGCAQLIPRVWVARQLGVSRDALHRRIRTTGADDWRHLLGAFTSPCTA
;
A
#
# COMPACT_ATOMS: atom_id res chain seq x y z
N MET A 1 -14.07 15.28 16.35
CA MET A 1 -13.03 15.66 15.36
C MET A 1 -12.29 14.38 15.00
N SER A 2 -12.39 13.93 13.75
CA SER A 2 -11.73 12.72 13.27
C SER A 2 -10.21 12.87 13.38
N ASP A 3 -9.54 11.87 13.95
CA ASP A 3 -8.08 11.85 14.09
C ASP A 3 -7.45 12.01 12.70
N PRO A 4 -6.65 13.05 12.41
CA PRO A 4 -6.06 13.26 11.08
C PRO A 4 -5.07 12.16 10.66
N THR A 5 -4.72 11.25 11.57
CA THR A 5 -3.76 10.16 11.39
C THR A 5 -4.40 8.78 11.30
N TRP A 6 -5.73 8.68 11.21
CA TRP A 6 -6.45 7.39 11.12
C TRP A 6 -5.93 6.45 10.01
N TRP A 7 -5.37 7.03 8.95
CA TRP A 7 -4.80 6.29 7.84
C TRP A 7 -3.40 5.71 8.10
N ARG A 8 -2.75 6.08 9.22
CA ARG A 8 -1.34 5.77 9.58
C ARG A 8 -1.16 4.58 10.54
N GLN A 9 -2.23 3.91 10.97
CA GLN A 9 -2.20 2.84 11.98
C GLN A 9 -1.90 1.44 11.38
N PRO A 10 -1.43 0.48 12.19
CA PRO A 10 -0.02 0.04 12.20
C PRO A 10 0.45 -0.49 10.83
N ALA A 11 1.42 0.21 10.24
CA ALA A 11 2.07 -0.16 8.99
C ALA A 11 3.23 -1.15 9.26
N THR A 12 3.29 -2.25 8.52
CA THR A 12 4.58 -2.95 8.33
C THR A 12 5.48 -2.05 7.46
N PRO A 13 6.81 -2.25 7.48
CA PRO A 13 7.72 -1.53 6.58
C PRO A 13 7.28 -1.59 5.10
N GLU A 14 6.71 -2.72 4.68
CA GLU A 14 6.19 -2.97 3.34
C GLU A 14 4.93 -2.16 3.04
N HIS A 15 4.09 -1.93 4.05
CA HIS A 15 2.85 -1.16 3.95
C HIS A 15 3.11 0.33 3.98
N ALA A 16 4.10 0.75 4.76
CA ALA A 16 4.63 2.10 4.71
C ALA A 16 5.13 2.44 3.31
N ALA A 17 5.85 1.53 2.66
CA ALA A 17 6.29 1.69 1.28
C ALA A 17 5.10 1.71 0.30
N ALA A 18 4.13 0.80 0.43
CA ALA A 18 2.96 0.75 -0.44
C ALA A 18 2.08 2.01 -0.33
N ALA A 19 1.84 2.52 0.89
CA ALA A 19 1.10 3.75 1.14
C ALA A 19 1.87 4.98 0.62
N ALA A 20 3.18 5.05 0.91
CA ALA A 20 4.06 6.11 0.46
C ALA A 20 4.12 6.21 -1.06
N LEU A 21 4.34 5.09 -1.74
CA LEU A 21 4.40 5.02 -3.19
C LEU A 21 3.04 5.35 -3.80
N SER A 22 1.93 4.90 -3.22
CA SER A 22 0.59 5.22 -3.71
C SER A 22 0.28 6.71 -3.63
N ALA A 23 0.65 7.37 -2.53
CA ALA A 23 0.52 8.82 -2.38
C ALA A 23 1.40 9.59 -3.38
N ALA A 24 2.60 9.10 -3.69
CA ALA A 24 3.48 9.67 -4.70
C ALA A 24 2.89 9.54 -6.12
N LEU A 25 2.38 8.36 -6.46
CA LEU A 25 1.97 8.01 -7.82
C LEU A 25 0.73 8.74 -8.31
N ILE A 26 -0.12 9.23 -7.39
CA ILE A 26 -1.23 10.13 -7.71
C ILE A 26 -0.73 11.43 -8.36
N ARG A 27 0.52 11.84 -8.07
CA ARG A 27 1.12 13.09 -8.56
C ARG A 27 1.94 12.92 -9.84
N VAL A 28 2.01 11.72 -10.40
CA VAL A 28 2.76 11.40 -11.63
C VAL A 28 1.82 11.01 -12.75
N GLU A 29 2.19 11.29 -14.00
CA GLU A 29 1.43 10.86 -15.17
C GLU A 29 1.10 9.34 -15.15
N PRO A 30 -0.11 8.93 -15.59
CA PRO A 30 -0.57 7.53 -15.53
C PRO A 30 0.34 6.50 -16.21
N VAL A 31 1.08 6.91 -17.24
CA VAL A 31 2.04 6.06 -17.95
C VAL A 31 3.23 5.69 -17.05
N ARG A 32 3.71 6.64 -16.23
CA ARG A 32 4.78 6.40 -15.26
C ARG A 32 4.29 5.60 -14.04
N ALA A 33 2.99 5.66 -13.74
CA ALA A 33 2.37 4.84 -12.69
C ALA A 33 2.34 3.34 -13.01
N GLN A 34 2.39 2.93 -14.29
CA GLN A 34 2.53 1.51 -14.67
C GLN A 34 3.90 0.94 -14.26
N SER A 35 4.97 1.72 -14.41
CA SER A 35 6.33 1.33 -13.97
C SER A 35 6.39 1.07 -12.47
N ALA A 36 5.52 1.73 -11.71
CA ALA A 36 5.45 1.57 -10.27
C ALA A 36 4.88 0.22 -9.81
N ARG A 37 4.22 -0.54 -10.69
CA ARG A 37 3.80 -1.92 -10.37
C ARG A 37 5.00 -2.86 -10.17
N ALA A 38 6.18 -2.49 -10.68
CA ALA A 38 7.43 -3.20 -10.43
C ALA A 38 7.93 -3.05 -8.98
N LEU A 39 7.36 -2.12 -8.19
CA LEU A 39 7.73 -1.90 -6.79
C LEU A 39 7.23 -2.98 -5.86
N TYR A 40 6.02 -3.47 -6.06
CA TYR A 40 5.43 -4.47 -5.16
C TYR A 40 6.20 -5.81 -5.12
N PRO A 41 6.74 -6.33 -6.23
CA PRO A 41 7.72 -7.42 -6.19
C PRO A 41 8.98 -7.08 -5.38
N LEU A 42 9.51 -5.85 -5.47
CA LEU A 42 10.66 -5.40 -4.69
C LEU A 42 10.32 -5.30 -3.20
N ILE A 43 9.12 -4.82 -2.88
CA ILE A 43 8.59 -4.74 -1.51
C ILE A 43 8.43 -6.13 -0.89
N ALA A 44 8.00 -7.10 -1.69
CA ALA A 44 7.89 -8.50 -1.26
C ALA A 44 9.25 -9.20 -1.13
N GLU A 45 10.26 -8.76 -1.87
CA GLU A 45 11.62 -9.32 -1.82
C GLU A 45 12.43 -8.69 -0.68
N SER A 46 12.23 -7.41 -0.38
CA SER A 46 12.85 -6.71 0.74
C SER A 46 12.41 -7.26 2.10
N SER A 47 11.20 -7.82 2.19
CA SER A 47 10.67 -8.45 3.41
C SER A 47 11.17 -9.88 3.66
N SER A 48 11.89 -10.47 2.70
CA SER A 48 12.29 -11.89 2.71
C SER A 48 13.71 -12.16 3.19
N GLY A 49 14.47 -11.13 3.61
CA GLY A 49 15.87 -11.30 4.03
C GLY A 49 16.65 -9.99 4.18
N ASP A 50 17.96 -10.02 3.93
CA ASP A 50 18.92 -8.90 4.11
C ASP A 50 18.84 -7.77 3.05
N GLY A 51 17.79 -7.79 2.21
CA GLY A 51 17.56 -6.82 1.13
C GLY A 51 18.47 -6.95 -0.10
N VAL A 52 19.39 -7.93 -0.17
CA VAL A 52 20.34 -8.06 -1.31
C VAL A 52 19.65 -8.22 -2.66
N THR A 53 18.62 -9.07 -2.73
CA THR A 53 17.88 -9.34 -3.98
C THR A 53 17.09 -8.11 -4.44
N ALA A 54 16.48 -7.39 -3.50
CA ALA A 54 15.76 -6.15 -3.77
C ALA A 54 16.72 -5.05 -4.28
N ARG A 55 17.88 -4.87 -3.64
CA ARG A 55 18.92 -3.91 -4.08
C ARG A 55 19.40 -4.18 -5.51
N ARG A 56 19.61 -5.44 -5.89
CA ARG A 56 20.03 -5.82 -7.25
C ARG A 56 19.00 -5.49 -8.33
N LYS A 57 17.74 -5.29 -7.95
CA LYS A 57 16.63 -4.98 -8.85
C LYS A 57 16.06 -3.57 -8.66
N ALA A 58 16.75 -2.71 -7.90
CA ALA A 58 16.28 -1.36 -7.57
C ALA A 58 16.42 -0.33 -8.71
N GLY A 59 17.05 -0.68 -9.83
CA GLY A 59 17.25 0.24 -10.97
C GLY A 59 15.96 0.94 -11.46
N PRO A 60 14.86 0.21 -11.75
CA PRO A 60 13.58 0.81 -12.12
C PRO A 60 12.99 1.74 -11.05
N LEU A 61 13.35 1.54 -9.79
CA LEU A 61 12.86 2.32 -8.66
C LEU A 61 13.63 3.63 -8.49
N SER A 62 14.94 3.63 -8.65
CA SER A 62 15.73 4.87 -8.74
C SER A 62 15.28 5.75 -9.92
N THR A 63 14.99 5.15 -11.08
CA THR A 63 14.42 5.89 -12.24
C THR A 63 13.05 6.48 -11.92
N LEU A 64 12.20 5.76 -11.20
CA LEU A 64 10.88 6.26 -10.79
C LEU A 64 10.98 7.38 -9.76
N MET A 65 11.89 7.29 -8.78
CA MET A 65 12.10 8.34 -7.78
C MET A 65 12.65 9.62 -8.40
N GLN A 66 13.60 9.51 -9.34
CA GLN A 66 14.05 10.67 -10.10
C GLN A 66 12.90 11.32 -10.88
N ALA A 67 12.09 10.51 -11.56
CA ALA A 67 10.93 11.00 -12.28
C ALA A 67 9.87 11.68 -11.37
N LEU A 68 9.74 11.22 -10.12
CA LEU A 68 8.89 11.84 -9.09
C LEU A 68 9.43 13.20 -8.65
N ILE A 69 10.73 13.28 -8.35
CA ILE A 69 11.41 14.52 -7.98
C ILE A 69 11.29 15.56 -9.10
N ASP A 70 11.53 15.14 -10.34
CA ASP A 70 11.43 16.01 -11.52
C ASP A 70 9.99 16.52 -11.76
N SER A 71 8.97 15.80 -11.26
CA SER A 71 7.56 16.16 -11.42
C SER A 71 7.05 17.07 -10.30
N ASP A 72 7.46 16.83 -9.05
CA ASP A 72 7.11 17.64 -7.89
C ASP A 72 8.24 17.59 -6.86
N GLN A 73 8.96 18.71 -6.68
CA GLN A 73 10.08 18.82 -5.75
C GLN A 73 9.70 18.44 -4.31
N ARG A 74 8.43 18.57 -3.91
CA ARG A 74 7.97 18.14 -2.59
C ARG A 74 8.18 16.63 -2.37
N CYS A 75 8.22 15.83 -3.44
CA CYS A 75 8.49 14.40 -3.37
C CYS A 75 9.94 14.04 -2.99
N THR A 76 10.84 15.02 -2.81
CA THR A 76 12.25 14.76 -2.46
C THR A 76 12.40 13.97 -1.16
N ASP A 77 11.68 14.37 -0.10
CA ASP A 77 11.76 13.67 1.20
C ASP A 77 11.22 12.24 1.11
N LEU A 78 10.20 12.04 0.27
CA LEU A 78 9.63 10.72 0.01
C LEU A 78 10.58 9.83 -0.79
N ALA A 79 11.24 10.39 -1.80
CA ALA A 79 12.23 9.68 -2.59
C ALA A 79 13.41 9.23 -1.71
N LEU A 80 13.91 10.11 -0.85
CA LEU A 80 14.98 9.78 0.11
C LEU A 80 14.54 8.68 1.09
N ALA A 81 13.33 8.78 1.66
CA ALA A 81 12.80 7.76 2.56
C ALA A 81 12.64 6.39 1.85
N CYS A 82 12.19 6.38 0.59
CA CYS A 82 12.14 5.17 -0.25
C CYS A 82 13.53 4.55 -0.45
N GLU A 83 14.54 5.34 -0.80
CA GLU A 83 15.90 4.85 -0.95
C GLU A 83 16.45 4.25 0.36
N GLN A 84 16.26 4.94 1.48
CA GLN A 84 16.69 4.45 2.80
C GLN A 84 16.02 3.13 3.17
N TRP A 85 14.71 3.03 2.93
CA TRP A 85 13.96 1.81 3.20
C TRP A 85 14.40 0.64 2.34
N LEU A 86 14.66 0.83 1.05
CA LEU A 86 15.14 -0.25 0.17
C LEU A 86 16.53 -0.76 0.57
N MET A 87 17.37 0.15 1.05
CA MET A 87 18.72 -0.20 1.51
C MET A 87 18.68 -0.95 2.83
N HIS A 88 17.73 -0.59 3.72
CA HIS A 88 17.57 -1.19 5.03
C HIS A 88 16.09 -1.27 5.44
N PRO A 89 15.34 -2.30 4.99
CA PRO A 89 13.93 -2.44 5.32
C PRO A 89 13.78 -2.72 6.81
N SER A 90 13.23 -1.77 7.56
CA SER A 90 13.04 -1.87 9.01
C SER A 90 11.81 -1.06 9.44
N THR A 91 11.37 -1.26 10.69
CA THR A 91 10.27 -0.48 11.26
C THR A 91 10.56 1.02 11.22
N ASP A 92 11.80 1.42 11.50
CA ASP A 92 12.20 2.84 11.54
C ASP A 92 12.19 3.47 10.14
N THR A 93 12.72 2.77 9.13
CA THR A 93 12.72 3.26 7.75
C THR A 93 11.32 3.23 7.14
N GLY A 94 10.46 2.29 7.57
CA GLY A 94 9.03 2.30 7.27
C GLY A 94 8.31 3.50 7.91
N ALA A 95 8.57 3.82 9.17
CA ALA A 95 7.97 4.99 9.81
C ALA A 95 8.35 6.29 9.09
N ALA A 96 9.62 6.43 8.66
CA ALA A 96 10.08 7.57 7.88
C ALA A 96 9.33 7.72 6.54
N LEU A 97 9.02 6.62 5.87
CA LEU A 97 8.20 6.60 4.65
C LEU A 97 6.79 7.14 4.88
N VAL A 98 6.13 6.70 5.95
CA VAL A 98 4.77 7.18 6.30
C VAL A 98 4.77 8.67 6.61
N VAL A 99 5.79 9.15 7.34
CA VAL A 99 5.94 10.58 7.66
C VAL A 99 6.14 11.40 6.38
N ALA A 100 7.04 10.97 5.51
CA ALA A 100 7.32 11.66 4.25
C ALA A 100 6.13 11.62 3.27
N ALA A 101 5.34 10.54 3.26
CA ALA A 101 4.12 10.45 2.47
C ALA A 101 3.04 11.41 2.99
N GLY A 102 2.90 11.45 4.32
CA GLY A 102 1.89 12.27 5.00
C GLY A 102 2.11 13.77 4.90
N SER A 103 3.32 14.23 4.58
CA SER A 103 3.59 15.66 4.31
C SER A 103 3.08 16.11 2.94
N LEU A 104 2.82 15.17 2.02
CA LEU A 104 2.38 15.47 0.67
C LEU A 104 0.86 15.48 0.53
N GLU A 105 0.13 14.85 1.45
CA GLU A 105 -1.32 14.69 1.39
C GLU A 105 -2.06 16.01 1.52
N THR A 106 -2.88 16.32 0.52
CA THR A 106 -3.64 17.57 0.44
C THR A 106 -5.14 17.35 0.29
N SER A 107 -5.60 16.18 -0.15
CA SER A 107 -7.03 15.91 -0.36
C SER A 107 -7.57 14.68 0.39
N PRO A 108 -8.89 14.64 0.70
CA PRO A 108 -9.54 13.46 1.30
C PRO A 108 -9.37 12.17 0.47
N LYS A 109 -9.37 12.31 -0.87
CA LYS A 109 -9.20 11.20 -1.79
C LYS A 109 -7.79 10.60 -1.73
N GLU A 110 -6.78 11.45 -1.54
CA GLU A 110 -5.40 11.00 -1.35
C GLU A 110 -5.25 10.20 -0.05
N LYS A 111 -5.89 10.65 1.04
CA LYS A 111 -5.91 9.96 2.33
C LYS A 111 -6.61 8.60 2.27
N GLU A 112 -7.75 8.55 1.59
CA GLU A 112 -8.49 7.29 1.37
C GLU A 112 -7.64 6.28 0.59
N LEU A 113 -6.94 6.72 -0.46
CA LEU A 113 -6.07 5.85 -1.24
C LEU A 113 -4.84 5.38 -0.43
N ALA A 114 -4.22 6.28 0.33
CA ALA A 114 -3.09 5.95 1.20
C ALA A 114 -3.47 4.90 2.25
N TRP A 115 -4.64 5.06 2.90
CA TRP A 115 -5.18 4.08 3.82
C TRP A 115 -5.45 2.73 3.14
N LEU A 116 -6.12 2.77 1.99
CA LEU A 116 -6.51 1.57 1.25
C LEU A 116 -5.31 0.75 0.77
N CYS A 117 -4.22 1.41 0.39
CA CYS A 117 -2.96 0.77 0.02
C CYS A 117 -2.05 0.40 1.21
N GLY A 118 -2.41 0.81 2.42
CA GLY A 118 -1.71 0.48 3.68
C GLY A 118 -2.64 -0.30 4.62
N ALA A 119 -3.05 0.33 5.73
CA ALA A 119 -3.81 -0.31 6.80
C ALA A 119 -5.09 -1.03 6.34
N GLY A 120 -5.77 -0.52 5.30
CA GLY A 120 -6.98 -1.12 4.76
C GLY A 120 -6.74 -2.50 4.16
N ILE A 121 -5.73 -2.63 3.28
CA ILE A 121 -5.40 -3.93 2.70
C ILE A 121 -4.94 -4.93 3.77
N ASP A 122 -4.28 -4.46 4.83
CA ASP A 122 -3.80 -5.29 5.92
C ASP A 122 -4.92 -5.88 6.74
N ALA A 123 -5.88 -5.05 7.14
CA ALA A 123 -7.06 -5.50 7.88
C ALA A 123 -7.80 -6.57 7.07
N ALA A 124 -7.96 -6.35 5.77
CA ALA A 124 -8.60 -7.32 4.89
C ALA A 124 -7.79 -8.62 4.74
N MET A 125 -6.47 -8.53 4.54
CA MET A 125 -5.62 -9.72 4.41
C MET A 125 -5.52 -10.50 5.72
N ALA A 126 -5.45 -9.83 6.87
CA ALA A 126 -5.45 -10.46 8.19
C ALA A 126 -6.76 -11.20 8.43
N GLU A 127 -7.90 -10.61 8.07
CA GLU A 127 -9.19 -11.29 8.15
C GLU A 127 -9.25 -12.51 7.23
N VAL A 128 -8.78 -12.40 5.99
CA VAL A 128 -8.73 -13.54 5.06
C VAL A 128 -7.77 -14.63 5.54
N ALA A 129 -6.64 -14.27 6.15
CA ALA A 129 -5.72 -15.23 6.73
C ALA A 129 -6.32 -15.96 7.94
N LEU A 130 -7.12 -15.27 8.75
CA LEU A 130 -7.78 -15.84 9.93
C LEU A 130 -8.95 -16.76 9.55
N ASN A 131 -9.80 -16.33 8.61
CA ASN A 131 -11.06 -17.01 8.30
C ASN A 131 -10.97 -17.90 7.05
N GLY A 132 -9.92 -17.73 6.23
CA GLY A 132 -9.82 -18.33 4.90
C GLY A 132 -10.60 -17.55 3.84
N LEU A 133 -10.13 -17.60 2.59
CA LEU A 133 -10.70 -16.83 1.46
C LEU A 133 -12.19 -17.10 1.20
N ARG A 134 -12.65 -18.32 1.49
CA ARG A 134 -14.05 -18.70 1.28
C ARG A 134 -14.99 -18.01 2.27
N ASP A 135 -14.57 -17.94 3.53
CA ASP A 135 -15.41 -17.54 4.65
C ASP A 135 -15.12 -16.10 5.11
N ALA A 136 -14.11 -15.44 4.54
CA ALA A 136 -13.87 -14.02 4.72
C ALA A 136 -15.06 -13.16 4.28
N SER A 137 -15.26 -12.05 4.99
CA SER A 137 -16.38 -11.13 4.73
C SER A 137 -16.31 -10.53 3.33
N ASP A 138 -17.48 -10.13 2.84
CA ASP A 138 -17.58 -9.35 1.61
C ASP A 138 -16.89 -7.98 1.78
N ALA A 139 -16.87 -7.40 2.97
CA ALA A 139 -16.13 -6.16 3.24
C ALA A 139 -14.61 -6.31 3.00
N ALA A 140 -13.99 -7.37 3.54
CA ALA A 140 -12.58 -7.66 3.33
C ALA A 140 -12.26 -7.97 1.86
N CYS A 141 -13.10 -8.77 1.20
CA CYS A 141 -12.93 -9.09 -0.22
C CYS A 141 -13.07 -7.85 -1.12
N SER A 142 -14.01 -6.96 -0.78
CA SER A 142 -14.25 -5.68 -1.46
C SER A 142 -13.05 -4.75 -1.31
N LEU A 143 -12.47 -4.69 -0.11
CA LEU A 143 -11.30 -3.87 0.18
C LEU A 143 -10.06 -4.35 -0.59
N ILE A 144 -9.85 -5.67 -0.67
CA ILE A 144 -8.81 -6.27 -1.53
C ILE A 144 -9.06 -5.94 -3.00
N ALA A 145 -10.31 -6.00 -3.46
CA ALA A 145 -10.67 -5.66 -4.84
C ALA A 145 -10.29 -4.21 -5.17
N ALA A 146 -10.64 -3.28 -4.27
CA ALA A 146 -10.37 -1.87 -4.41
C ALA A 146 -8.86 -1.58 -4.38
N GLY A 147 -8.10 -2.19 -3.45
CA GLY A 147 -6.63 -2.15 -3.44
C GLY A 147 -6.00 -2.62 -4.74
N CYS A 148 -6.50 -3.74 -5.28
CA CYS A 148 -6.02 -4.30 -6.54
C CYS A 148 -6.38 -3.45 -7.77
N ALA A 149 -7.50 -2.74 -7.74
CA ALA A 149 -7.92 -1.87 -8.84
C ALA A 149 -7.03 -0.64 -8.96
N GLN A 150 -6.43 -0.20 -7.85
CA GLN A 150 -5.52 0.93 -7.82
C GLN A 150 -4.10 0.51 -8.22
N LEU A 151 -3.35 -0.07 -7.28
CA LEU A 151 -1.91 -0.21 -7.41
C LEU A 151 -1.37 -1.56 -6.93
N ILE A 152 -2.09 -2.25 -6.03
CA ILE A 152 -1.62 -3.50 -5.42
C ILE A 152 -1.75 -4.66 -6.42
N PRO A 153 -0.66 -5.38 -6.76
CA PRO A 153 -0.78 -6.52 -7.66
C PRO A 153 -1.56 -7.65 -7.01
N ARG A 154 -2.62 -8.10 -7.68
CA ARG A 154 -3.42 -9.25 -7.23
C ARG A 154 -2.58 -10.52 -7.00
N VAL A 155 -1.53 -10.71 -7.80
CA VAL A 155 -0.60 -11.86 -7.66
C VAL A 155 0.15 -11.80 -6.33
N TRP A 156 0.52 -10.60 -5.89
CA TRP A 156 1.18 -10.40 -4.60
C TRP A 156 0.23 -10.75 -3.46
N VAL A 157 -1.00 -10.21 -3.48
CA VAL A 157 -2.01 -10.53 -2.46
C VAL A 157 -2.28 -12.03 -2.37
N ALA A 158 -2.45 -12.69 -3.52
CA ALA A 158 -2.66 -14.13 -3.59
C ALA A 158 -1.50 -14.93 -2.96
N ARG A 159 -0.25 -14.49 -3.21
CA ARG A 159 0.94 -15.10 -2.62
C ARG A 159 0.98 -14.91 -1.10
N GLN A 160 0.66 -13.71 -0.59
CA GLN A 160 0.64 -13.44 0.85
C GLN A 160 -0.40 -14.30 1.59
N LEU A 161 -1.56 -14.49 0.96
CA LEU A 161 -2.65 -15.28 1.52
C LEU A 161 -2.49 -16.80 1.31
N GLY A 162 -1.46 -17.26 0.60
CA GLY A 162 -1.28 -18.67 0.26
C GLY A 162 -2.38 -19.25 -0.64
N VAL A 163 -3.05 -18.41 -1.43
CA VAL A 163 -4.15 -18.81 -2.33
C VAL A 163 -3.78 -18.68 -3.80
N SER A 164 -4.51 -19.37 -4.67
CA SER A 164 -4.32 -19.16 -6.12
C SER A 164 -4.88 -17.80 -6.55
N ARG A 165 -4.19 -17.14 -7.49
CA ARG A 165 -4.63 -15.88 -8.10
C ARG A 165 -6.06 -15.97 -8.65
N ASP A 166 -6.41 -17.12 -9.25
CA ASP A 166 -7.70 -17.30 -9.88
C ASP A 166 -8.83 -17.55 -8.86
N ALA A 167 -8.53 -18.19 -7.72
CA ALA A 167 -9.47 -18.26 -6.59
C ALA A 167 -9.74 -16.87 -6.02
N LEU A 168 -8.68 -16.10 -5.76
CA LEU A 168 -8.80 -14.72 -5.29
C LEU A 168 -9.61 -13.87 -6.28
N HIS A 169 -9.30 -13.98 -7.58
CA HIS A 169 -10.01 -13.21 -8.60
C HIS A 169 -11.50 -13.53 -8.66
N ARG A 170 -11.87 -14.81 -8.57
CA ARG A 170 -13.28 -15.22 -8.56
C ARG A 170 -14.00 -14.66 -7.35
N ARG A 171 -13.40 -14.76 -6.16
CA ARG A 171 -14.02 -14.26 -4.92
C ARG A 171 -14.27 -12.76 -4.97
N ILE A 172 -13.26 -11.97 -5.30
CA ILE A 172 -13.40 -10.49 -5.29
C ILE A 172 -14.31 -9.96 -6.41
N ARG A 173 -14.47 -10.70 -7.52
CA ARG A 173 -15.36 -10.28 -8.62
C ARG A 173 -16.84 -10.40 -8.25
N THR A 174 -17.17 -11.31 -7.34
CA THR A 174 -18.55 -11.55 -6.89
C THR A 174 -18.99 -10.62 -5.75
N THR A 175 -18.07 -9.81 -5.22
CA THR A 175 -18.30 -8.91 -4.11
C THR A 175 -18.70 -7.51 -4.61
N GLY A 176 -19.52 -6.78 -3.84
CA GLY A 176 -19.88 -5.40 -4.17
C GLY A 176 -18.64 -4.49 -4.17
N ALA A 177 -18.57 -3.55 -5.12
CA ALA A 177 -17.41 -2.68 -5.32
C ALA A 177 -17.14 -1.73 -4.14
N ASP A 178 -18.17 -1.45 -3.35
CA ASP A 178 -18.17 -0.42 -2.31
C ASP A 178 -18.48 -0.96 -0.91
N ASP A 179 -18.59 -2.29 -0.77
CA ASP A 179 -18.92 -2.94 0.51
C ASP A 179 -17.89 -2.60 1.58
N TRP A 180 -16.64 -2.27 1.21
CA TRP A 180 -15.60 -1.87 2.15
C TRP A 180 -15.78 -0.46 2.75
N ARG A 181 -16.56 0.44 2.14
CA ARG A 181 -16.58 1.87 2.54
C ARG A 181 -17.08 2.12 3.96
N HIS A 182 -17.92 1.24 4.51
CA HIS A 182 -18.38 1.38 5.90
C HIS A 182 -17.23 1.21 6.91
N LEU A 183 -16.13 0.55 6.53
CA LEU A 183 -14.94 0.41 7.36
C LEU A 183 -14.25 1.76 7.59
N LEU A 184 -14.33 2.71 6.67
CA LEU A 184 -13.79 4.07 6.84
C LEU A 184 -14.39 4.79 8.06
N GLY A 185 -15.66 4.53 8.37
CA GLY A 185 -16.35 5.09 9.54
C GLY A 185 -15.80 4.56 10.88
N ALA A 186 -15.30 3.33 10.88
CA ALA A 186 -14.71 2.68 12.06
C ALA A 186 -13.33 3.25 12.43
N PHE A 187 -12.56 3.71 11.43
CA PHE A 187 -11.23 4.32 11.64
C PHE A 187 -11.30 5.84 11.87
N THR A 188 -12.36 6.52 11.42
CA THR A 188 -12.51 7.98 11.57
C THR A 188 -13.16 8.41 12.89
N SER A 189 -13.67 7.46 13.67
CA SER A 189 -14.12 7.70 15.04
C SER A 189 -12.95 7.50 16.01
N PRO A 190 -12.63 8.49 16.87
CA PRO A 190 -11.70 8.24 17.95
C PRO A 190 -12.30 7.13 18.81
N CYS A 191 -11.53 6.05 19.02
CA CYS A 191 -11.84 5.07 20.04
C CYS A 191 -12.01 5.82 21.37
N THR A 192 -13.25 6.02 21.80
CA THR A 192 -13.53 6.30 23.20
C THR A 192 -13.29 4.99 23.94
N ALA A 193 -12.09 4.84 24.50
CA ALA A 193 -11.81 3.98 25.62
C ALA A 193 -11.47 4.88 26.82
#